data_AF-A0A833A1W2-F1
#
_entry.id   AF-A0A833A1W2-F1
#
_cell.length_a   1.000
_cell.length_b   1.000
_cell.length_c   1.000
_cell.angle_alpha   90.00
_cell.angle_beta   90.00
_cell.angle_gamma   90.00
#
_symmetry.space_group_name_H-M   'P 1'
#
loop_
_entity.id
_entity.type
_entity.pdbx_description
1 polymer ?
#
loop_
_entity_poly.entity_id
_entity_poly.type
_entity_poly.pdbx_seq_one_letter_code
_entity_poly.pdbx_strand_id
1 'polypeptide(L)'
;MSLELKVLYEDEELVVMKAPTDEELVDLVYNFIRSKGRPVTWKELRDSFSGIAGEDRLRKALSKLRMRGDIVELRGGRYATLDMPGVVEELEERRRKRMLREALSLEWKLYGSPPRRRKGVEATN
;
A
#
# COMPACT_ATOMS: atom_id res chain seq x y z
N MET A 1 -55.94 22.63 -25.47
CA MET A 1 -54.77 22.45 -26.34
C MET A 1 -53.61 22.02 -25.45
N SER A 2 -53.26 20.74 -25.46
CA SER A 2 -51.97 20.13 -25.05
C SER A 2 -52.19 18.62 -25.01
N LEU A 3 -51.50 17.88 -25.89
CA LEU A 3 -51.56 16.42 -25.97
C LEU A 3 -50.59 15.84 -24.92
N GLU A 4 -51.11 15.17 -23.90
CA GLU A 4 -50.30 14.34 -23.00
C GLU A 4 -50.05 12.98 -23.67
N LEU A 5 -48.80 12.71 -24.02
CA LEU A 5 -48.37 11.42 -24.56
C LEU A 5 -47.95 10.49 -23.43
N LYS A 6 -48.38 9.22 -23.53
CA LYS A 6 -48.00 8.14 -22.61
C LYS A 6 -46.71 7.48 -23.11
N VAL A 7 -45.66 7.55 -22.29
CA VAL A 7 -44.41 6.80 -22.52
C VAL A 7 -44.70 5.30 -22.38
N LEU A 8 -44.35 4.51 -23.40
CA LEU A 8 -44.66 3.07 -23.45
C LEU A 8 -43.49 2.17 -23.11
N TYR A 9 -42.24 2.60 -23.35
CA TYR A 9 -41.03 1.91 -22.94
C TYR A 9 -39.80 2.81 -23.18
N GLU A 10 -38.86 2.82 -22.25
CA GLU A 10 -37.56 3.48 -22.32
C GLU A 10 -36.53 2.42 -21.88
N ASP A 11 -35.58 2.07 -22.76
CA ASP A 11 -34.55 1.06 -22.45
C ASP A 11 -33.19 1.77 -22.34
N GLU A 12 -32.55 1.66 -21.18
CA GLU A 12 -31.20 2.15 -20.96
C GLU A 12 -30.19 1.11 -21.50
N GLU A 13 -29.31 1.52 -22.44
CA GLU A 13 -28.25 0.69 -23.02
C GLU A 13 -27.33 0.10 -21.93
N LEU A 14 -27.52 -1.18 -21.61
CA LEU A 14 -26.76 -1.91 -20.60
C LEU A 14 -25.50 -2.51 -21.23
N VAL A 15 -24.32 -1.97 -20.92
CA VAL A 15 -23.03 -2.50 -21.42
C VAL A 15 -22.48 -3.56 -20.47
N VAL A 16 -22.49 -4.83 -20.92
CA VAL A 16 -21.91 -5.95 -20.17
C VAL A 16 -20.45 -6.13 -20.57
N MET A 17 -19.55 -6.04 -19.59
CA MET A 17 -18.13 -6.33 -19.76
C MET A 17 -17.74 -7.63 -19.07
N LYS A 18 -16.76 -8.34 -19.63
CA LYS A 18 -16.15 -9.50 -18.98
C LYS A 18 -15.27 -9.03 -17.81
N ALA A 19 -15.42 -9.66 -16.64
CA ALA A 19 -14.52 -9.43 -15.52
C ALA A 19 -13.07 -9.86 -15.85
N PRO A 20 -12.04 -9.15 -15.34
CA PRO A 20 -10.66 -9.52 -15.58
C PRO A 20 -10.32 -10.87 -14.94
N THR A 21 -9.42 -11.61 -15.59
CA THR A 21 -8.70 -12.77 -15.01
C THR A 21 -7.80 -12.34 -13.85
N ASP A 22 -7.26 -13.30 -13.10
CA ASP A 22 -6.36 -13.00 -11.98
C ASP A 22 -5.05 -12.36 -12.45
N GLU A 23 -4.54 -12.77 -13.61
CA GLU A 23 -3.35 -12.20 -14.23
C GLU A 23 -3.62 -10.78 -14.72
N GLU A 24 -4.72 -10.53 -15.44
CA GLU A 24 -5.09 -9.19 -15.89
C GLU A 24 -5.33 -8.25 -14.69
N LEU A 25 -5.92 -8.75 -13.60
CA LEU A 25 -6.13 -7.95 -12.39
C LEU A 25 -4.80 -7.50 -11.77
N VAL A 26 -3.76 -8.35 -11.79
CA VAL A 26 -2.42 -7.98 -11.28
C VAL A 26 -1.89 -6.77 -12.05
N ASP A 27 -1.98 -6.80 -13.37
CA ASP A 27 -1.47 -5.73 -14.23
C ASP A 27 -2.30 -4.45 -14.08
N LEU A 28 -3.63 -4.57 -13.99
CA LEU A 28 -4.51 -3.43 -13.72
C LEU A 28 -4.19 -2.76 -12.38
N VAL A 29 -3.97 -3.54 -11.32
CA VAL A 29 -3.62 -3.02 -9.99
C VAL A 29 -2.26 -2.32 -10.02
N TYR A 30 -1.27 -2.90 -10.68
CA TYR A 30 0.05 -2.28 -10.84
C TYR A 30 -0.04 -0.94 -11.58
N ASN A 31 -0.73 -0.93 -12.72
CA ASN A 31 -0.91 0.28 -13.53
C ASN A 31 -1.69 1.35 -12.76
N PHE A 32 -2.72 0.96 -12.00
CA PHE A 32 -3.43 1.88 -11.13
C PHE A 32 -2.50 2.53 -10.11
N ILE A 33 -1.74 1.73 -9.34
CA ILE A 33 -0.79 2.24 -8.33
C ILE A 33 0.20 3.19 -8.99
N ARG A 34 0.84 2.76 -10.08
CA ARG A 34 1.84 3.54 -10.81
C ARG A 34 1.29 4.85 -11.33
N SER A 35 0.09 4.84 -11.92
CA SER A 35 -0.56 6.03 -12.48
C SER A 35 -0.86 7.11 -11.46
N LYS A 36 -1.02 6.76 -10.17
CA LYS A 36 -1.25 7.75 -9.10
C LYS A 36 0.00 8.59 -8.80
N GLY A 37 1.21 8.09 -9.10
CA GLY A 37 2.46 8.79 -8.81
C GLY A 37 2.74 9.02 -7.32
N ARG A 38 1.91 8.46 -6.42
CA ARG A 38 2.02 8.55 -4.97
C ARG A 38 1.59 7.24 -4.32
N PRO A 39 2.01 6.97 -3.07
CA PRO A 39 1.49 5.85 -2.32
C PRO A 39 -0.04 5.89 -2.22
N VAL A 40 -0.67 4.73 -2.44
CA VAL A 40 -2.12 4.54 -2.38
C VAL A 40 -2.51 3.70 -1.18
N THR A 41 -3.63 4.00 -0.57
CA THR A 41 -4.15 3.24 0.57
C THR A 41 -4.92 2.00 0.12
N TRP A 42 -5.04 1.01 1.01
CA TRP A 42 -5.96 -0.12 0.80
C TRP A 42 -7.40 0.33 0.52
N LYS A 43 -7.87 1.39 1.18
CA LYS A 43 -9.22 1.93 0.96
C LYS A 43 -9.38 2.42 -0.49
N GLU A 44 -8.46 3.24 -0.98
CA GLU A 44 -8.51 3.74 -2.36
C GLU A 44 -8.47 2.60 -3.40
N LEU A 45 -7.67 1.56 -3.15
CA LEU A 45 -7.65 0.38 -4.01
C LEU A 45 -9.00 -0.34 -4.01
N ARG A 46 -9.61 -0.57 -2.85
CA ARG A 46 -10.94 -1.19 -2.78
C ARG A 46 -12.01 -0.37 -3.48
N ASP A 47 -12.03 0.93 -3.24
CA ASP A 47 -13.03 1.83 -3.81
C ASP A 47 -12.88 1.88 -5.34
N SER A 48 -11.65 1.85 -5.86
CA SER A 48 -11.39 1.91 -7.32
C SER A 48 -11.65 0.59 -8.04
N PHE A 49 -11.55 -0.55 -7.35
CA PHE A 49 -11.76 -1.89 -7.92
C PHE A 49 -13.10 -2.51 -7.51
N SER A 50 -13.95 -1.78 -6.78
CA SER A 50 -15.30 -2.23 -6.45
C SER A 50 -16.10 -2.43 -7.73
N GLY A 51 -16.70 -3.60 -7.92
CA GLY A 51 -17.40 -3.98 -9.15
C GLY A 51 -16.52 -4.61 -10.24
N ILE A 52 -15.19 -4.51 -10.12
CA ILE A 52 -14.24 -5.18 -11.03
C ILE A 52 -13.74 -6.50 -10.42
N ALA A 53 -13.37 -6.47 -9.14
CA ALA A 53 -12.85 -7.62 -8.42
C ALA A 53 -13.21 -7.59 -6.94
N GLY A 54 -13.39 -8.78 -6.35
CA GLY A 54 -13.57 -8.91 -4.90
C GLY A 54 -12.28 -8.64 -4.12
N GLU A 55 -12.41 -8.28 -2.84
CA GLU A 55 -11.25 -7.92 -2.00
C GLU A 55 -10.20 -9.05 -1.90
N ASP A 56 -10.62 -10.32 -1.88
CA ASP A 56 -9.70 -11.46 -1.82
C ASP A 56 -8.78 -11.52 -3.05
N ARG A 57 -9.36 -11.32 -4.25
CA ARG A 57 -8.59 -11.28 -5.50
C ARG A 57 -7.64 -10.09 -5.51
N LEU A 58 -8.08 -8.94 -4.99
CA LEU A 58 -7.24 -7.76 -4.85
C LEU A 58 -6.06 -8.00 -3.88
N ARG A 59 -6.28 -8.69 -2.76
CA ARG A 59 -5.20 -9.09 -1.82
C ARG A 59 -4.20 -10.05 -2.46
N LYS A 60 -4.69 -11.01 -3.26
CA LYS A 60 -3.84 -11.94 -4.02
C LYS A 60 -3.00 -11.20 -5.06
N ALA A 61 -3.61 -10.26 -5.78
CA ALA A 61 -2.90 -9.44 -6.76
C ALA A 61 -1.77 -8.61 -6.11
N LEU A 62 -2.08 -7.90 -5.01
CA LEU A 62 -1.08 -7.15 -4.25
C LEU A 62 0.04 -8.05 -3.72
N SER A 63 -0.30 -9.25 -3.23
CA SER A 63 0.69 -10.23 -2.78
C SER A 63 1.63 -10.65 -3.91
N LYS A 64 1.08 -10.96 -5.11
CA LYS A 64 1.88 -11.28 -6.30
C LYS A 64 2.84 -10.14 -6.67
N LEU A 65 2.35 -8.90 -6.74
CA LEU A 65 3.17 -7.72 -7.05
C LEU A 65 4.29 -7.49 -6.03
N ARG A 66 4.00 -7.67 -4.74
CA ARG A 66 5.01 -7.54 -3.68
C ARG A 66 6.07 -8.61 -3.77
N MET A 67 5.69 -9.85 -4.06
CA MET A 67 6.63 -10.96 -4.20
C MET A 67 7.56 -10.77 -5.39
N ARG A 68 7.07 -10.16 -6.48
CA ARG A 68 7.88 -9.79 -7.65
C ARG A 68 8.80 -8.59 -7.40
N GLY A 69 8.51 -7.79 -6.37
CA GLY A 69 9.23 -6.56 -6.08
C GLY A 69 8.73 -5.34 -6.87
N ASP A 70 7.62 -5.48 -7.60
CA ASP A 70 7.02 -4.41 -8.40
C ASP A 70 6.45 -3.28 -7.52
N ILE A 71 5.95 -3.65 -6.33
CA ILE A 71 5.43 -2.72 -5.34
C ILE A 71 5.97 -3.06 -3.94
N VAL A 72 5.92 -2.07 -3.06
CA VAL A 72 6.22 -2.19 -1.64
C VAL A 72 5.02 -1.78 -0.79
N GLU A 73 4.95 -2.34 0.41
CA GLU A 73 4.00 -1.91 1.44
C GLU A 73 4.71 -0.98 2.43
N LEU A 74 4.22 0.25 2.52
CA LEU A 74 4.65 1.30 3.41
C LEU A 74 3.88 1.27 4.74
N ARG A 75 4.24 2.16 5.67
CA ARG A 75 3.47 2.34 6.90
C ARG A 75 2.04 2.75 6.61
N GLY A 76 1.13 2.26 7.46
CA GLY A 76 -0.30 2.56 7.37
C GLY A 76 -1.04 1.79 6.27
N GLY A 77 -0.49 0.68 5.76
CA GLY A 77 -1.13 -0.14 4.72
C GLY A 77 -1.23 0.57 3.37
N ARG A 78 -0.23 1.41 3.06
CA ARG A 78 -0.10 2.10 1.78
C ARG A 78 0.79 1.28 0.85
N TYR A 79 0.49 1.29 -0.44
CA TYR A 79 1.21 0.59 -1.49
C TYR A 79 1.81 1.59 -2.46
N ALA A 80 3.05 1.35 -2.88
CA ALA A 80 3.77 2.25 -3.77
C ALA A 80 4.75 1.47 -4.64
N THR A 81 5.12 2.05 -5.79
CA THR A 81 6.28 1.60 -6.56
C THR A 81 7.54 2.27 -6.01
N LEU A 82 8.71 1.66 -6.23
CA LEU A 82 9.98 2.13 -5.65
C LEU A 82 10.45 3.49 -6.18
N ASP A 83 10.03 3.87 -7.38
CA ASP A 83 10.34 5.13 -8.07
C ASP A 83 9.56 6.33 -7.52
N MET A 84 8.56 6.12 -6.67
CA MET A 84 7.77 7.21 -6.11
C MET A 84 8.56 8.03 -5.06
N PRO A 85 8.34 9.35 -4.99
CA PRO A 85 9.01 10.22 -4.02
C PRO A 85 8.81 9.76 -2.57
N GLY A 86 9.90 9.76 -1.78
CA GLY A 86 9.89 9.43 -0.35
C GLY A 86 9.77 7.94 -0.01
N VAL A 87 9.53 7.07 -0.99
CA VAL A 87 9.39 5.62 -0.77
C VAL A 87 10.69 4.99 -0.29
N VAL A 88 11.78 5.25 -1.01
CA VAL A 88 13.11 4.70 -0.68
C VAL A 88 13.56 5.15 0.71
N GLU A 89 13.40 6.45 1.01
CA GLU A 89 13.75 7.02 2.32
C GLU A 89 12.97 6.38 3.47
N GLU A 90 11.65 6.17 3.31
CA GLU A 90 10.83 5.51 4.32
C GLU A 90 11.28 4.05 4.55
N LEU A 91 11.61 3.32 3.48
CA LEU A 91 12.10 1.94 3.58
C LEU A 91 13.46 1.88 4.28
N GLU A 92 14.38 2.79 3.98
CA GLU A 92 15.67 2.89 4.63
C GLU A 92 15.55 3.26 6.11
N GLU A 93 14.68 4.20 6.46
CA GLU A 93 14.40 4.56 7.85
C GLU A 93 13.86 3.35 8.64
N ARG A 94 12.95 2.57 8.03
CA ARG A 94 12.45 1.32 8.61
C ARG A 94 13.56 0.29 8.81
N ARG A 95 14.46 0.14 7.84
CA ARG A 95 15.61 -0.77 7.93
C ARG A 95 16.56 -0.34 9.05
N ARG A 96 16.92 0.95 9.12
CA ARG A 96 17.77 1.54 10.17
C ARG A 96 17.18 1.31 11.57
N LYS A 97 15.89 1.61 11.76
CA LYS A 97 15.18 1.39 13.03
C LYS A 97 15.14 -0.08 13.44
N ARG A 98 14.99 -1.01 12.48
CA ARG A 98 15.04 -2.46 12.74
C ARG A 98 16.43 -2.88 13.22
N MET A 99 17.48 -2.50 12.49
CA MET A 99 18.85 -2.83 12.87
C MET A 99 19.23 -2.28 14.24
N LEU A 100 18.84 -1.04 14.55
CA LEU A 100 19.06 -0.46 15.89
C LEU A 100 18.37 -1.28 16.99
N ARG A 101 17.13 -1.71 16.77
CA ARG A 101 16.40 -2.56 17.73
C ARG A 101 17.06 -3.92 17.91
N GLU A 102 17.51 -4.54 16.82
CA GLU A 102 18.22 -5.82 16.86
C GLU A 102 19.56 -5.70 17.60
N ALA A 103 20.33 -4.65 17.32
CA ALA A 103 21.59 -4.36 18.01
C ALA A 103 21.38 -4.14 19.51
N LEU A 104 20.41 -3.32 19.90
CA LEU A 104 20.05 -3.10 21.32
C LEU A 104 19.56 -4.40 21.99
N SER A 105 18.81 -5.24 21.27
CA SER A 105 18.35 -6.53 21.78
C SER A 105 19.51 -7.50 22.02
N LEU A 106 20.48 -7.55 21.10
CA LEU A 106 21.72 -8.33 21.25
C LEU A 106 22.54 -7.82 22.43
N GLU A 107 22.71 -6.51 22.54
CA GLU A 107 23.41 -5.86 23.65
C GLU A 107 22.77 -6.21 25.00
N TRP A 108 21.43 -6.19 25.09
CA TRP A 108 20.71 -6.57 26.30
C TRP A 108 20.91 -8.04 26.68
N LYS A 109 20.93 -8.94 25.69
CA LYS A 109 21.23 -10.37 25.90
C LYS A 109 22.67 -10.62 26.34
N LEU A 110 23.63 -9.85 25.82
CA LEU A 110 25.06 -9.99 26.09
C LEU A 110 25.46 -9.44 27.48
N TYR A 111 24.88 -8.31 27.88
CA TYR A 111 25.34 -7.59 29.08
C TYR A 111 24.36 -7.63 30.26
N GLY A 112 23.17 -8.22 30.11
CA GLY A 112 22.19 -8.41 31.20
C GLY A 112 21.62 -7.13 31.83
N SER A 113 22.08 -5.96 31.37
CA SER A 113 21.62 -4.61 31.73
C SER A 113 22.19 -3.63 30.71
N PRO A 114 21.44 -2.59 30.29
CA PRO A 114 22.00 -1.56 29.43
C PRO A 114 23.20 -0.90 30.14
N PRO A 115 24.31 -0.60 29.44
CA PRO A 115 25.39 0.13 30.06
C PRO A 115 24.81 1.42 30.62
N ARG A 116 25.02 1.67 31.93
CA ARG A 116 24.65 2.93 32.56
C ARG A 116 25.27 4.02 31.69
N ARG A 117 24.41 4.80 31.02
CA ARG A 117 24.80 6.02 30.30
C ARG A 117 25.67 6.79 31.26
N ARG A 118 26.99 6.81 31.06
CA ARG A 118 27.91 7.61 31.86
C ARG A 118 27.44 9.04 31.62
N LYS A 119 26.66 9.60 32.54
CA LYS A 119 26.44 11.04 32.59
C LYS A 119 27.83 11.63 32.58
N GLY A 120 28.09 12.48 31.60
CA GLY A 120 29.32 13.25 31.55
C GLY A 120 29.55 13.84 32.93
N VAL A 121 30.72 13.58 33.46
CA VAL A 121 31.25 14.34 34.58
C VAL A 121 31.34 15.76 34.04
N GLU A 122 30.37 16.62 34.39
CA GLU A 122 30.57 18.05 34.36
C GLU A 122 31.75 18.31 35.31
N ALA A 123 32.93 18.44 34.71
CA ALA A 123 34.09 18.92 35.39
C ALA A 123 33.82 20.39 35.74
N THR A 124 33.77 20.64 37.04
CA THR A 124 33.84 21.94 37.69
C THR A 124 34.89 22.85 37.05
N ASN A 125 34.48 24.07 36.65
CA ASN A 125 35.03 25.31 37.20
C ASN A 125 34.06 26.47 36.98
#